data_AF-A0A7W4IAK5-F1
#
_entry.id   AF-A0A7W4IAK5-F1
#
_cell.length_a   1.000
_cell.length_b   1.000
_cell.length_c   1.000
_cell.angle_alpha   90.00
_cell.angle_beta   90.00
_cell.angle_gamma   90.00
#
_symmetry.space_group_name_H-M   'P 1'
#
loop_
_entity.id
_entity.type
_entity.pdbx_description
1 polymer ?
#
loop_
_entity_poly.entity_id
_entity_poly.type
_entity_poly.pdbx_seq_one_letter_code
_entity_poly.pdbx_strand_id
1 'polypeptide(L)'
;MADVTSVQVIANGPRNLVVRVTDVSDGTGLAAMKIVDARAGAFSVGGEVPGGNLKVRRITYDVHGMVARLQWEAAAPVDLATLSGFGHLDFRRFQGLAAPGVAGVTGSILLTTMGAGAGSTATIVLEMTKGVPQA
;
A
#
# COMPACT_ATOMS: atom_id res chain seq x y z
N MET A 1 23.62 -2.98 6.78
CA MET A 1 22.53 -3.89 7.16
C MET A 1 21.39 -3.52 6.26
N ALA A 2 20.80 -4.41 5.47
CA ALA A 2 19.74 -4.03 4.54
C ALA A 2 18.54 -3.36 5.25
N ASP A 3 17.77 -2.58 4.50
CA ASP A 3 16.48 -2.01 4.93
C ASP A 3 15.64 -3.06 5.68
N VAL A 4 15.10 -2.67 6.83
CA VAL A 4 14.26 -3.54 7.67
C VAL A 4 12.81 -3.13 7.50
N THR A 5 12.14 -3.76 6.53
CA THR A 5 10.71 -3.54 6.28
C THR A 5 9.86 -4.64 6.92
N SER A 6 8.78 -4.24 7.59
CA SER A 6 7.77 -5.14 8.16
C SER A 6 6.39 -4.78 7.64
N VAL A 7 5.62 -5.79 7.22
CA VAL A 7 4.23 -5.67 6.80
C VAL A 7 3.35 -6.44 7.78
N GLN A 8 2.43 -5.74 8.43
CA GLN A 8 1.49 -6.29 9.39
C GLN A 8 0.06 -6.10 8.91
N VAL A 9 -0.70 -7.18 8.82
CA VAL A 9 -2.15 -7.11 8.58
C VAL A 9 -2.84 -6.90 9.93
N ILE A 10 -3.45 -5.73 10.13
CA ILE A 10 -4.16 -5.37 11.36
C ILE A 10 -5.59 -5.93 11.34
N ALA A 11 -6.27 -5.84 10.19
CA ALA A 11 -7.62 -6.33 10.03
C ALA A 11 -7.80 -6.90 8.62
N ASN A 12 -8.42 -8.08 8.53
CA ASN A 12 -8.66 -8.77 7.27
C ASN A 12 -10.10 -9.30 7.23
N GLY A 13 -11.06 -8.38 7.15
CA GLY A 13 -12.47 -8.73 7.09
C GLY A 13 -12.97 -9.04 5.66
N PRO A 14 -14.25 -9.42 5.52
CA PRO A 14 -14.89 -9.64 4.22
C PRO A 14 -14.90 -8.42 3.30
N ARG A 15 -15.00 -7.22 3.88
CA ARG A 15 -15.00 -5.95 3.14
C ARG A 15 -13.79 -5.07 3.44
N ASN A 16 -13.38 -5.00 4.71
CA ASN A 16 -12.35 -4.07 5.19
C ASN A 16 -11.00 -4.78 5.31
N LEU A 17 -9.95 -4.12 4.85
CA LEU A 17 -8.56 -4.56 4.99
C LEU A 17 -7.74 -3.41 5.56
N VAL A 18 -6.97 -3.65 6.63
CA VAL A 18 -6.07 -2.66 7.22
C VAL A 18 -4.67 -3.28 7.29
N VAL A 19 -3.71 -2.60 6.66
CA VAL A 19 -2.31 -3.03 6.62
C VAL A 19 -1.43 -1.91 7.15
N ARG A 20 -0.51 -2.25 8.04
CA ARG A 20 0.55 -1.37 8.52
C ARG A 20 1.88 -1.82 7.94
N VAL A 21 2.65 -0.87 7.46
CA VAL A 21 4.02 -1.05 6.98
C VAL A 21 4.93 -0.20 7.84
N THR A 22 6.04 -0.77 8.29
CA THR A 22 7.13 -0.02 8.92
C THR A 22 8.42 -0.30 8.19
N ASP A 23 9.24 0.71 8.00
CA ASP A 23 10.54 0.60 7.37
C ASP A 23 11.59 1.40 8.13
N VAL A 24 12.79 0.82 8.25
CA VAL A 24 14.00 1.48 8.73
C VAL A 24 15.07 1.28 7.66
N SER A 25 15.42 2.36 6.98
CA SER A 25 16.32 2.34 5.84
C SER A 25 17.79 2.36 6.27
N ASP A 26 18.62 1.66 5.52
CA ASP A 26 20.08 1.65 5.62
C ASP A 26 20.78 2.66 4.70
N GLY A 27 19.98 3.40 3.93
CA GLY A 27 20.41 4.40 2.96
C GLY A 27 20.43 3.91 1.52
N THR A 28 20.11 2.64 1.24
CA THR A 28 19.96 2.12 -0.13
C THR A 28 18.54 2.26 -0.67
N GLY A 29 17.54 2.22 0.22
CA GLY A 29 16.14 2.41 -0.11
C GLY A 29 15.48 1.21 -0.77
N LEU A 30 14.16 1.24 -0.80
CA LEU A 30 13.28 0.24 -1.40
C LEU A 30 12.92 0.59 -2.84
N ALA A 31 12.91 -0.42 -3.72
CA ALA A 31 12.46 -0.30 -5.09
C ALA A 31 11.31 -1.28 -5.37
N ALA A 32 10.10 -0.75 -5.61
CA ALA A 32 8.92 -1.52 -6.01
C ALA A 32 8.58 -2.71 -5.10
N MET A 33 8.80 -2.58 -3.79
CA MET A 33 8.49 -3.63 -2.82
C MET A 33 6.97 -3.81 -2.70
N LYS A 34 6.45 -5.03 -2.93
CA LYS A 34 5.02 -5.31 -2.80
C LYS A 34 4.60 -5.39 -1.33
N ILE A 35 3.93 -4.35 -0.86
CA ILE A 35 3.46 -4.25 0.54
C ILE A 35 2.02 -4.73 0.73
N VAL A 36 1.23 -4.78 -0.36
CA VAL A 36 -0.10 -5.40 -0.38
C VAL A 36 -0.22 -6.20 -1.65
N ASP A 37 -0.36 -7.52 -1.54
CA ASP A 37 -0.65 -8.41 -2.68
C ASP A 37 -2.16 -8.65 -2.79
N ALA A 38 -2.84 -7.89 -3.64
CA ALA A 38 -4.29 -7.97 -3.80
C ALA A 38 -4.77 -9.28 -4.43
N ARG A 39 -3.86 -10.14 -4.91
CA ARG A 39 -4.17 -11.46 -5.48
C ARG A 39 -3.80 -12.60 -4.55
N ALA A 40 -3.27 -12.31 -3.36
CA ALA A 40 -2.95 -13.33 -2.38
C ALA A 40 -4.25 -13.99 -1.86
N GLY A 41 -4.26 -15.33 -1.81
CA GLY A 41 -5.37 -16.10 -1.25
C GLY A 41 -5.69 -15.73 0.21
N ALA A 42 -4.70 -15.22 0.95
CA ALA A 42 -4.88 -14.70 2.30
C ALA A 42 -5.90 -13.54 2.39
N PHE A 43 -6.13 -12.80 1.30
CA PHE A 43 -7.11 -11.72 1.25
C PHE A 43 -8.42 -12.12 0.58
N SER A 44 -8.55 -13.38 0.15
CA SER A 44 -9.78 -13.87 -0.50
C SER A 44 -11.00 -13.81 0.43
N VAL A 45 -12.17 -13.63 -0.17
CA VAL A 45 -13.47 -13.65 0.49
C VAL A 45 -14.42 -14.39 -0.42
N GLY A 46 -15.05 -15.47 0.06
CA GLY A 46 -15.94 -16.30 -0.76
C GLY A 46 -15.25 -16.95 -1.97
N GLY A 47 -13.93 -17.16 -1.91
CA GLY A 47 -13.14 -17.71 -3.03
C GLY A 47 -12.59 -16.66 -4.00
N GLU A 48 -13.02 -15.40 -3.89
CA GLU A 48 -12.59 -14.30 -4.75
C GLU A 48 -11.53 -13.43 -4.08
N VAL A 49 -10.46 -13.12 -4.80
CA VAL A 49 -9.42 -12.19 -4.32
C VAL A 49 -9.79 -10.74 -4.65
N PRO A 50 -9.35 -9.74 -3.86
CA PRO A 50 -9.65 -8.34 -4.11
C PRO A 50 -9.29 -7.88 -5.53
N GLY A 51 -8.09 -8.23 -6.00
CA GLY A 51 -7.57 -7.84 -7.30
C GLY A 51 -7.76 -6.34 -7.57
N GLY A 52 -8.18 -6.00 -8.80
CA GLY A 52 -8.46 -4.62 -9.20
C GLY A 52 -9.65 -3.96 -8.50
N ASN A 53 -10.42 -4.70 -7.69
CA ASN A 53 -11.53 -4.14 -6.92
C ASN A 53 -11.09 -3.55 -5.57
N LEU A 54 -9.81 -3.71 -5.19
CA LEU A 54 -9.26 -3.10 -3.98
C LEU A 54 -9.27 -1.57 -4.10
N LYS A 55 -9.81 -0.90 -3.09
CA LYS A 55 -9.84 0.57 -2.99
C LYS A 55 -9.17 1.05 -1.71
N VAL A 56 -8.32 2.06 -1.82
CA VAL A 56 -7.67 2.72 -0.66
C VAL A 56 -8.58 3.83 -0.16
N ARG A 57 -9.01 3.73 1.10
CA ARG A 57 -9.93 4.68 1.74
C ARG A 57 -9.23 5.75 2.54
N ARG A 58 -8.13 5.38 3.21
CA ARG A 58 -7.32 6.31 3.98
C ARG A 58 -5.89 5.82 4.04
N ILE A 59 -4.97 6.77 4.01
CA ILE A 59 -3.55 6.56 4.27
C ILE A 59 -3.21 7.39 5.50
N THR A 60 -2.67 6.78 6.55
CA THR A 60 -2.06 7.50 7.68
C THR A 60 -0.58 7.20 7.65
N TYR A 61 0.25 8.23 7.74
CA TYR A 61 1.68 8.06 7.53
C TYR A 61 2.51 8.93 8.45
N ASP A 62 3.73 8.46 8.70
CA ASP A 62 4.79 9.14 9.42
C ASP A 62 6.12 8.74 8.77
N VAL A 63 6.74 9.67 8.04
CA VAL A 63 7.88 9.42 7.17
C VAL A 63 8.94 10.50 7.41
N HIS A 64 10.13 10.06 7.81
CA HIS A 64 11.25 10.91 8.18
C HIS A 64 12.54 10.48 7.49
N GLY A 65 13.30 11.45 6.97
CA GLY A 65 14.59 11.20 6.31
C GLY A 65 14.49 10.66 4.88
N MET A 66 13.28 10.46 4.36
CA MET A 66 13.04 9.98 3.00
C MET A 66 11.66 10.37 2.46
N VAL A 67 11.39 10.04 1.21
CA VAL A 67 10.06 10.10 0.59
C VAL A 67 9.58 8.69 0.32
N ALA A 68 8.37 8.35 0.76
CA ALA A 68 7.72 7.08 0.47
C ALA A 68 6.71 7.23 -0.66
N ARG A 69 6.97 6.57 -1.79
CA ARG A 69 6.12 6.56 -2.98
C ARG A 69 5.33 5.26 -3.02
N LEU A 70 4.01 5.37 -2.91
CA LEU A 70 3.07 4.28 -3.06
C LEU A 70 2.58 4.21 -4.49
N GLN A 71 2.58 3.01 -5.07
CA GLN A 71 2.24 2.79 -6.48
C GLN A 71 1.32 1.59 -6.63
N TRP A 72 0.41 1.65 -7.59
CA TRP A 72 -0.32 0.48 -8.07
C TRP A 72 0.59 -0.38 -8.94
N GLU A 73 0.60 -1.69 -8.69
CA GLU A 73 1.29 -2.65 -9.53
C GLU A 73 0.56 -2.80 -10.87
N ALA A 74 1.28 -2.51 -11.95
CA ALA A 74 0.86 -2.65 -13.34
C ALA A 74 2.10 -2.86 -14.23
N ALA A 75 1.92 -3.03 -15.55
CA ALA A 75 3.05 -3.17 -16.48
C ALA A 75 4.01 -1.96 -16.41
N ALA A 76 3.44 -0.77 -16.23
CA ALA A 76 4.15 0.42 -15.77
C ALA A 76 3.51 0.86 -14.44
N PRO A 77 4.23 0.83 -13.30
CA PRO A 77 3.66 1.22 -12.01
C PRO A 77 3.07 2.63 -12.05
N VAL A 78 1.86 2.78 -11.49
CA VAL A 78 1.14 4.06 -11.49
C VAL A 78 1.08 4.63 -10.08
N ASP A 79 1.32 5.92 -9.92
CA ASP A 79 1.36 6.55 -8.61
C ASP A 79 -0.01 6.56 -7.92
N LEU A 80 0.00 6.10 -6.67
CA LEU A 80 -1.13 6.22 -5.75
C LEU A 80 -0.96 7.44 -4.86
N ALA A 81 0.20 7.57 -4.20
CA ALA A 81 0.52 8.69 -3.32
C ALA A 81 2.03 8.84 -3.12
N THR A 82 2.48 10.06 -2.88
CA THR A 82 3.85 10.37 -2.47
C THR A 82 3.79 11.01 -1.09
N LEU A 83 4.49 10.41 -0.12
CA LEU A 83 4.37 10.71 1.30
C LEU A 83 5.69 11.24 1.85
N SER A 84 5.63 12.34 2.59
CA SER A 84 6.75 12.93 3.32
C SER A 84 6.25 13.66 4.57
N GLY A 85 7.01 13.62 5.66
CA GLY A 85 6.56 14.09 6.96
C GLY A 85 5.48 13.19 7.55
N PHE A 86 4.56 13.75 8.31
CA PHE A 86 3.48 13.00 8.97
C PHE A 86 2.11 13.56 8.59
N GLY A 87 1.09 12.71 8.62
CA GLY A 87 -0.27 13.13 8.35
C GLY A 87 -1.20 12.00 7.93
N HIS A 88 -2.28 12.38 7.27
CA HIS A 88 -3.19 11.42 6.67
C HIS A 88 -3.84 11.99 5.41
N LEU A 89 -4.14 11.10 4.47
CA LEU A 89 -4.92 11.37 3.27
C LEU A 89 -6.23 10.59 3.38
N ASP A 90 -7.36 11.29 3.31
CA ASP A 90 -8.69 10.69 3.44
C ASP A 90 -9.47 10.75 2.12
N PHE A 91 -9.78 9.57 1.61
CA PHE A 91 -10.44 9.35 0.33
C PHE A 91 -11.88 8.83 0.50
N ARG A 92 -12.38 8.75 1.74
CA ARG A 92 -13.69 8.18 2.04
C ARG A 92 -14.85 8.97 1.41
N ARG A 93 -14.67 10.27 1.17
CA ARG A 93 -15.68 11.15 0.54
C ARG A 93 -16.04 10.74 -0.89
N PHE A 94 -15.13 10.06 -1.60
CA PHE A 94 -15.35 9.57 -2.96
C PHE A 94 -15.24 8.04 -3.05
N GLN A 95 -15.58 7.35 -1.95
CA GLN A 95 -15.62 5.88 -1.86
C GLN A 95 -14.25 5.18 -1.98
N GLY A 96 -13.15 5.93 -1.87
CA GLY A 96 -11.78 5.43 -1.97
C GLY A 96 -11.17 5.51 -3.37
N LEU A 97 -9.84 5.45 -3.43
CA LEU A 97 -9.07 5.40 -4.68
C LEU A 97 -8.95 3.96 -5.15
N ALA A 98 -9.44 3.67 -6.36
CA ALA A 98 -9.24 2.41 -7.03
C ALA A 98 -7.97 2.44 -7.89
N ALA A 99 -7.46 1.27 -8.24
CA ALA A 99 -6.39 1.17 -9.23
C ALA A 99 -6.90 1.68 -10.61
N PRO A 100 -6.07 2.40 -11.39
CA PRO A 100 -6.47 2.90 -12.69
C PRO A 100 -6.63 1.75 -13.70
N GLY A 101 -7.51 1.95 -14.70
CA GLY A 101 -7.79 0.96 -15.76
C GLY A 101 -6.67 0.84 -16.81
N VAL A 102 -5.43 0.62 -16.37
CA VAL A 102 -4.25 0.46 -17.24
C VAL A 102 -3.90 -1.01 -17.45
N ALA A 103 -3.13 -1.29 -18.51
CA ALA A 103 -2.70 -2.64 -18.83
C ALA A 103 -1.86 -3.27 -17.70
N GLY A 104 -2.17 -4.53 -17.36
CA GLY A 104 -1.43 -5.30 -16.36
C GLY A 104 -1.72 -4.93 -14.90
N VAL A 105 -2.69 -4.06 -14.63
CA VAL A 105 -3.03 -3.68 -13.24
C VAL A 105 -3.49 -4.89 -12.42
N THR A 106 -2.88 -5.10 -11.25
CA THR A 106 -3.22 -6.24 -10.37
C THR A 106 -4.09 -5.83 -9.19
N GLY A 107 -4.08 -4.54 -8.85
CA GLY A 107 -4.64 -3.99 -7.61
C GLY A 107 -3.72 -4.11 -6.39
N SER A 108 -2.53 -4.70 -6.55
CA SER A 108 -1.50 -4.72 -5.51
C SER A 108 -0.86 -3.34 -5.34
N ILE A 109 -0.30 -3.09 -4.16
CA ILE A 109 0.35 -1.83 -3.81
C ILE A 109 1.84 -2.08 -3.57
N LEU A 110 2.65 -1.25 -4.23
CA LEU A 110 4.10 -1.23 -4.15
C LEU A 110 4.57 -0.03 -3.33
N LEU A 111 5.68 -0.20 -2.63
CA LEU A 111 6.41 0.84 -1.92
C LEU A 111 7.78 1.02 -2.57
N THR A 112 8.07 2.25 -2.95
CA THR A 112 9.39 2.70 -3.41
C THR A 112 9.81 3.87 -2.54
N THR A 113 11.05 3.90 -2.05
CA THR A 113 11.58 5.04 -1.31
C THR A 113 12.52 5.86 -2.18
N MET A 114 12.52 7.18 -1.99
CA MET A 114 13.40 8.10 -2.70
C MET A 114 14.18 8.97 -1.71
N GLY A 115 15.46 9.18 -2.00
CA GLY A 115 16.34 10.01 -1.17
C GLY A 115 16.54 9.47 0.24
N ALA A 116 16.53 8.14 0.41
CA ALA A 116 16.64 7.52 1.72
C ALA A 116 18.05 7.66 2.28
N GLY A 117 18.17 8.25 3.47
CA GLY A 117 19.37 8.20 4.28
C GLY A 117 19.38 6.99 5.22
N ALA A 118 20.55 6.64 5.75
CA ALA A 118 20.64 5.64 6.81
C ALA A 118 19.90 6.14 8.07
N GLY A 119 19.07 5.27 8.66
CA GLY A 119 18.20 5.61 9.79
C GLY A 119 16.92 6.36 9.41
N SER A 120 16.64 6.55 8.12
CA SER A 120 15.33 7.05 7.68
C SER A 120 14.25 6.05 8.04
N THR A 121 13.07 6.55 8.39
CA THR A 121 11.98 5.71 8.86
C THR A 121 10.67 6.05 8.18
N ALA A 122 9.85 5.02 7.94
CA ALA A 122 8.48 5.19 7.50
C ALA A 122 7.55 4.28 8.30
N THR A 123 6.44 4.82 8.75
CA THR A 123 5.27 4.07 9.22
C THR A 123 4.08 4.48 8.38
N ILE A 124 3.45 3.51 7.71
CA ILE A 124 2.31 3.76 6.82
C ILE A 124 1.19 2.79 7.20
N VAL A 125 -0.01 3.31 7.39
CA VAL A 125 -1.23 2.53 7.63
C VAL A 125 -2.18 2.78 6.47
N LEU A 126 -2.55 1.70 5.79
CA LEU A 126 -3.48 1.68 4.67
C LEU A 126 -4.81 1.09 5.15
N GLU A 127 -5.86 1.90 5.12
CA GLU A 127 -7.23 1.43 5.28
C GLU A 127 -7.85 1.24 3.90
N MET A 128 -8.30 0.03 3.61
CA MET A 128 -8.73 -0.38 2.28
C MET A 128 -10.07 -1.15 2.33
N THR A 129 -10.72 -1.24 1.18
CA THR A 129 -11.87 -2.12 0.96
C THR A 129 -11.66 -3.04 -0.22
N LYS A 130 -11.96 -4.33 -0.05
CA LYS A 130 -11.69 -5.38 -1.04
C LYS A 130 -12.55 -5.32 -2.30
N GLY A 131 -13.74 -4.71 -2.22
CA GLY A 131 -14.63 -4.53 -3.38
C GLY A 131 -15.13 -5.81 -4.03
N VAL A 132 -15.05 -6.97 -3.36
CA VAL A 132 -15.53 -8.27 -3.86
C VAL A 132 -16.98 -8.53 -3.43
N PRO A 133 -17.78 -9.24 -4.25
CA PRO A 133 -19.13 -9.68 -3.88
C PRO A 133 -19.12 -10.37 -2.52
N GLN A 134 -20.07 -10.01 -1.65
CA GLN A 134 -20.29 -10.71 -0.39
C GLN A 134 -21.24 -11.86 -0.71
N ALA A 135 -20.78 -13.10 -0.54
CA ALA A 135 -21.65 -14.28 -0.61
C ALA A 135 -22.60 -14.33 0.60
#